data_AF-A0A8S3XX85-F1
#
_entry.id   AF-A0A8S3XX85-F1
#
_cell.length_a   1.000
_cell.length_b   1.000
_cell.length_c   1.000
_cell.angle_alpha   90.00
_cell.angle_beta   90.00
_cell.angle_gamma   90.00
#
_symmetry.space_group_name_H-M   'P 1'
#
loop_
_entity.id
_entity.type
_entity.pdbx_description
1 polymer ?
#
loop_
_entity_poly.entity_id
_entity_poly.type
_entity_poly.pdbx_seq_one_letter_code
_entity_poly.pdbx_strand_id
1 'polypeptide(L)'
;MNIFSYEHSISLWENIFREKIVRSYNKFDPEMFTEYTDQQCCILIDSINQMALNLGWYKCLKYIKMLKNNQNVKKLIVVLHKDCLQYSSKLQKHLNHIANAIVSFNDNDSCKITVQLKLGNKLIKTEEILCFDQLTSVLKSEKVIKEIAKEEEPVKPTPDSLSTFKIEVDQTQKLEKYKLKLPYMSKINEGQSKVYYEPDAVDDWDDEDPDDDLDI
;
A
#
# COMPACT_ATOMS: atom_id res chain seq x y z
N MET A 1 28.34 12.34 -10.87
CA MET A 1 27.44 11.38 -10.17
C MET A 1 28.20 10.83 -8.99
N ASN A 2 27.59 10.70 -7.82
CA ASN A 2 28.23 10.21 -6.61
C ASN A 2 27.73 8.78 -6.35
N ILE A 3 28.63 7.81 -6.30
CA ILE A 3 28.30 6.40 -6.02
C ILE A 3 28.90 6.01 -4.67
N PHE A 4 28.07 5.46 -3.79
CA PHE A 4 28.48 4.82 -2.56
C PHE A 4 28.45 3.31 -2.78
N SER A 5 29.62 2.68 -2.76
CA SER A 5 29.84 1.28 -3.11
C SER A 5 30.18 0.47 -1.86
N TYR A 6 29.16 -0.05 -1.19
CA TYR A 6 29.26 -0.88 0.00
C TYR A 6 29.50 -2.36 -0.33
N GLU A 7 28.95 -2.87 -1.43
CA GLU A 7 29.03 -4.29 -1.79
C GLU A 7 29.86 -4.52 -3.05
N HIS A 8 29.71 -3.66 -4.05
CA HIS A 8 30.34 -3.87 -5.35
C HIS A 8 31.64 -3.09 -5.47
N SER A 9 32.64 -3.69 -6.13
CA SER A 9 33.87 -2.97 -6.45
C SER A 9 33.61 -1.79 -7.36
N ILE A 10 34.31 -0.69 -7.11
CA ILE A 10 34.28 0.55 -7.89
C ILE A 10 34.52 0.30 -9.39
N SER A 11 35.40 -0.65 -9.70
CA SER A 11 35.81 -1.01 -11.05
C SER A 11 34.67 -1.56 -11.91
N LEU A 12 33.64 -2.15 -11.30
CA LEU A 12 32.46 -2.62 -12.01
C LEU A 12 31.63 -1.43 -12.53
N TRP A 13 31.58 -0.35 -11.77
CA TRP A 13 30.82 0.86 -12.11
C TRP A 13 31.53 1.75 -13.13
N GLU A 14 32.86 1.77 -13.13
CA GLU A 14 33.66 2.53 -14.10
C GLU A 14 33.36 2.12 -15.55
N ASN A 15 33.14 0.83 -15.79
CA ASN A 15 32.77 0.31 -17.11
C ASN A 15 31.38 0.76 -17.57
N ILE A 16 30.46 0.95 -16.62
CA ILE A 16 29.06 1.33 -16.90
C ILE A 16 28.95 2.83 -17.21
N PHE A 17 29.79 3.65 -16.58
CA PHE A 17 29.67 5.12 -16.63
C PHE A 17 30.83 5.82 -17.34
N ARG A 18 31.48 5.17 -18.31
CA ARG A 18 32.67 5.71 -19.03
C ARG A 18 32.53 7.15 -19.54
N GLU A 19 31.32 7.58 -19.91
CA GLU A 19 31.06 8.91 -20.47
C GLU A 19 30.67 9.97 -19.41
N LYS A 20 30.57 9.61 -18.14
CA LYS A 20 30.14 10.51 -17.06
C LYS A 20 31.21 10.66 -16.00
N ILE A 21 31.37 11.87 -15.48
CA ILE A 21 32.19 12.11 -14.30
C ILE A 21 31.51 11.44 -13.10
N VAL A 22 32.12 10.37 -12.60
CA VAL A 22 31.68 9.62 -11.42
C VAL A 22 32.68 9.84 -10.30
N ARG A 23 32.21 10.38 -9.17
CA ARG A 23 32.93 10.35 -7.89
C ARG A 23 32.43 9.14 -7.13
N SER A 24 33.35 8.38 -6.57
CA SER A 24 33.06 7.05 -6.09
C SER A 24 33.65 6.89 -4.69
N TYR A 25 32.85 6.36 -3.77
CA TYR A 25 33.16 6.31 -2.35
C TYR A 25 32.88 4.91 -1.82
N ASN A 26 33.77 4.38 -0.97
CA ASN A 26 33.61 3.04 -0.39
C ASN A 26 32.47 2.97 0.66
N LYS A 27 32.16 4.09 1.29
CA LYS A 27 31.08 4.19 2.28
C LYS A 27 30.59 5.63 2.37
N PHE A 28 29.39 5.79 2.90
CA PHE A 28 28.85 7.11 3.21
C PHE A 28 29.46 7.64 4.50
N ASP A 29 30.10 8.80 4.42
CA ASP A 29 30.62 9.50 5.58
C ASP A 29 29.76 10.73 5.91
N PRO A 30 29.09 10.77 7.07
CA PRO A 30 28.38 11.94 7.56
C PRO A 30 29.15 13.26 7.51
N GLU A 31 30.46 13.25 7.73
CA GLU A 31 31.29 14.45 7.81
C GLU A 31 31.49 15.09 6.42
N MET A 32 31.41 14.27 5.38
CA MET A 32 31.61 14.65 3.99
C MET A 32 30.30 15.02 3.28
N PHE A 33 29.18 15.14 4.02
CA PHE A 33 27.84 15.40 3.46
C PHE A 33 27.82 16.63 2.55
N THR A 34 28.52 17.71 2.95
CA THR A 34 28.61 18.95 2.18
C THR A 34 29.38 18.75 0.89
N GLU A 35 30.42 17.91 0.88
CA GLU A 35 31.18 17.59 -0.34
C GLU A 35 30.37 16.72 -1.30
N TYR A 36 29.55 15.82 -0.77
CA TYR A 36 28.66 15.00 -1.61
C TYR A 36 27.54 15.80 -2.28
N THR A 37 27.24 16.98 -1.77
CA THR A 37 26.11 17.80 -2.20
C THR A 37 26.51 19.24 -2.54
N ASP A 38 27.81 19.46 -2.78
CA ASP A 38 28.43 20.75 -3.13
C ASP A 38 27.86 21.30 -4.44
N GLN A 39 27.67 20.41 -5.41
CA GLN A 39 27.22 20.67 -6.75
C GLN A 39 26.03 19.80 -7.10
N GLN A 40 25.34 20.19 -8.17
CA GLN A 40 24.19 19.45 -8.63
C GLN A 40 24.58 18.04 -9.08
N CYS A 41 24.05 17.01 -8.41
CA CYS A 41 24.49 15.64 -8.57
C CYS A 41 23.33 14.63 -8.58
N CYS A 42 23.63 13.44 -9.10
CA CYS A 42 22.83 12.23 -8.87
C CYS A 42 23.61 11.36 -7.89
N ILE A 43 22.89 10.74 -6.96
CA ILE A 43 23.46 9.87 -5.93
C ILE A 43 22.94 8.45 -6.13
N LEU A 44 23.86 7.48 -6.13
CA LEU A 44 23.57 6.06 -6.13
C LEU A 44 24.15 5.44 -4.85
N ILE A 45 23.32 4.70 -4.12
CA ILE A 45 23.74 3.87 -2.98
C ILE A 45 23.47 2.43 -3.37
N ASP A 46 24.52 1.64 -3.53
CA ASP A 46 24.47 0.27 -4.05
C ASP A 46 23.89 -0.76 -3.06
N SER A 47 23.97 -0.51 -1.75
CA SER A 47 23.34 -1.35 -0.72
C SER A 47 23.02 -0.53 0.52
N ILE A 48 21.73 -0.25 0.70
CA ILE A 48 21.24 0.45 1.89
C ILE A 48 21.27 -0.44 3.14
N ASN A 49 21.30 -1.76 2.95
CA ASN A 49 21.43 -2.71 4.04
C ASN A 49 22.76 -2.51 4.77
N GLN A 50 23.87 -2.46 4.01
CA GLN A 50 25.20 -2.22 4.56
C GLN A 50 25.34 -0.82 5.16
N MET A 51 24.76 0.20 4.52
CA MET A 51 24.72 1.55 5.08
C MET A 51 24.00 1.58 6.45
N ALA A 52 22.87 0.88 6.56
CA ALA A 52 22.11 0.78 7.80
C ALA A 52 22.85 -0.01 8.88
N LEU A 53 23.63 -1.03 8.51
CA LEU A 53 24.50 -1.77 9.44
C LEU A 53 25.66 -0.89 9.95
N ASN A 54 26.30 -0.11 9.07
CA ASN A 54 27.43 0.74 9.40
C ASN A 54 27.04 1.96 10.26
N LEU A 55 25.98 2.68 9.89
CA LEU A 55 25.57 3.93 10.56
C LEU A 55 24.50 3.73 11.63
N GLY A 56 23.82 2.58 11.62
CA GLY A 56 22.56 2.38 12.31
C GLY A 56 21.35 2.87 11.50
N TRP A 57 20.24 2.14 11.59
CA TRP A 57 19.03 2.36 10.80
C TRP A 57 18.45 3.78 10.90
N TYR A 58 18.45 4.38 12.09
CA TYR A 58 17.94 5.74 12.31
C TYR A 58 18.77 6.79 11.57
N LYS A 59 20.10 6.75 11.72
CA LYS A 59 21.01 7.68 11.04
C LYS A 59 20.93 7.50 9.53
N CYS A 60 20.89 6.25 9.06
CA CYS A 60 20.72 5.91 7.65
C CYS A 60 19.47 6.59 7.06
N LEU A 61 18.29 6.39 7.67
CA LEU A 61 17.05 7.03 7.22
C LEU A 61 17.09 8.56 7.29
N LYS A 62 17.72 9.13 8.33
CA LYS A 62 17.93 10.57 8.46
C LYS A 62 18.71 11.12 7.27
N TYR A 63 19.85 10.50 6.91
CA TYR A 63 20.67 10.94 5.79
C TYR A 63 19.97 10.76 4.44
N ILE A 64 19.25 9.65 4.23
CA ILE A 64 18.43 9.48 3.02
C ILE A 64 17.42 10.62 2.88
N LYS A 65 16.74 10.99 3.97
CA LYS A 65 15.78 12.10 3.97
C LYS A 65 16.46 13.44 3.70
N MET A 66 17.63 13.67 4.29
CA MET A 66 18.44 14.88 4.04
C MET A 66 18.89 14.96 2.58
N LEU A 67 19.38 13.86 2.00
CA LEU A 67 19.77 13.78 0.59
C LEU A 67 18.57 14.02 -0.33
N LYS A 68 17.42 13.39 -0.07
CA LYS A 68 16.20 13.58 -0.86
C LYS A 68 15.73 15.04 -0.87
N ASN A 69 15.83 15.71 0.27
CA ASN A 69 15.34 17.08 0.43
C ASN A 69 16.37 18.14 -0.02
N ASN A 70 17.59 17.72 -0.38
CA ASN A 70 18.64 18.63 -0.81
C ASN A 70 18.41 19.06 -2.27
N GLN A 71 18.41 20.38 -2.51
CA GLN A 71 18.15 20.96 -3.85
C GLN A 71 19.19 20.59 -4.90
N ASN A 72 20.43 20.30 -4.48
CA ASN A 72 21.50 19.89 -5.37
C ASN A 72 21.36 18.42 -5.81
N VAL A 73 20.57 17.60 -5.10
CA VAL A 73 20.39 16.19 -5.44
C VAL A 73 19.23 16.04 -6.43
N LYS A 74 19.55 15.92 -7.72
CA LYS A 74 18.57 15.73 -8.81
C LYS A 74 17.86 14.39 -8.74
N LYS A 75 18.61 13.32 -8.46
CA LYS A 75 18.11 11.95 -8.38
C LYS A 75 18.86 11.21 -7.28
N LEU A 76 18.09 10.52 -6.45
CA LEU A 76 18.60 9.61 -5.42
C LEU A 76 18.13 8.20 -5.77
N ILE A 77 19.07 7.31 -6.05
CA ILE A 77 18.84 5.90 -6.35
C ILE A 77 19.42 5.10 -5.19
N VAL A 78 18.60 4.21 -4.64
CA VAL A 78 18.97 3.40 -3.49
C VAL A 78 18.57 1.96 -3.78
N VAL A 79 19.50 1.04 -3.56
CA VAL A 79 19.28 -0.39 -3.73
C VAL A 79 19.07 -1.03 -2.36
N LEU A 80 18.01 -1.83 -2.27
CA LEU A 80 17.60 -2.54 -1.06
C LEU A 80 17.48 -4.04 -1.39
N HIS A 81 18.33 -4.86 -0.78
CA HIS A 81 18.27 -6.31 -0.94
C HIS A 81 17.28 -6.89 0.07
N LYS A 82 16.22 -7.55 -0.41
CA LYS A 82 15.10 -8.01 0.42
C LYS A 82 15.42 -9.28 1.21
N ASP A 83 16.34 -10.08 0.70
CA ASP A 83 16.90 -11.30 1.32
C ASP A 83 17.66 -11.02 2.63
N CYS A 84 18.25 -9.84 2.77
CA CYS A 84 18.92 -9.42 4.00
C CYS A 84 17.99 -8.78 5.05
N LEU A 85 16.67 -8.79 4.83
CA LEU A 85 15.70 -8.16 5.72
C LEU A 85 14.94 -9.19 6.54
N GLN A 86 14.70 -8.86 7.81
CA GLN A 86 13.73 -9.58 8.63
C GLN A 86 12.31 -9.33 8.13
N TYR A 87 11.44 -10.33 8.32
CA TYR A 87 10.00 -10.20 8.05
C TYR A 87 9.46 -8.97 8.80
N SER A 88 8.88 -8.01 8.06
CA SER A 88 8.37 -6.72 8.56
C SER A 88 9.40 -5.61 8.89
N SER A 89 10.56 -5.59 8.23
CA SER A 89 11.59 -4.54 8.41
C SER A 89 11.04 -3.10 8.38
N LYS A 90 11.27 -2.37 9.48
CA LYS A 90 10.95 -0.93 9.59
C LYS A 90 11.68 -0.12 8.51
N LEU A 91 12.90 -0.51 8.17
CA LEU A 91 13.71 0.15 7.13
C LEU A 91 12.98 0.13 5.79
N GLN A 92 12.52 -1.04 5.35
CA GLN A 92 11.78 -1.20 4.10
C GLN A 92 10.49 -0.37 4.08
N LYS A 93 9.71 -0.40 5.17
CA LYS A 93 8.47 0.38 5.27
C LYS A 93 8.76 1.88 5.11
N HIS A 94 9.74 2.41 5.85
CA HIS A 94 10.11 3.82 5.74
C HIS A 94 10.64 4.21 4.37
N LEU A 95 11.50 3.38 3.77
CA LEU A 95 12.00 3.60 2.41
C LEU A 95 10.86 3.63 1.39
N ASN A 96 9.93 2.68 1.47
CA ASN A 96 8.76 2.63 0.61
C ASN A 96 7.90 3.89 0.76
N HIS A 97 7.75 4.46 1.96
CA HIS A 97 7.03 5.71 2.15
C HIS A 97 7.76 6.91 1.54
N ILE A 98 9.08 6.98 1.68
CA ILE A 98 9.91 8.10 1.20
C ILE A 98 10.09 8.05 -0.32
N ALA A 99 10.11 6.86 -0.93
CA ALA A 99 10.36 6.67 -2.36
C ALA A 99 9.23 7.24 -3.23
N ASN A 100 9.64 7.92 -4.31
CA ASN A 100 8.76 8.39 -5.39
C ASN A 100 8.49 7.29 -6.42
N ALA A 101 9.48 6.42 -6.64
CA ALA A 101 9.40 5.28 -7.54
C ALA A 101 10.08 4.08 -6.85
N ILE A 102 9.49 2.90 -7.00
CA ILE A 102 10.02 1.64 -6.48
C ILE A 102 10.04 0.65 -7.64
N VAL A 103 11.23 0.12 -7.95
CA VAL A 103 11.40 -0.97 -8.91
C VAL A 103 11.77 -2.21 -8.11
N SER A 104 11.02 -3.28 -8.26
CA SER A 104 11.25 -4.55 -7.58
C SER A 104 11.38 -5.67 -8.61
N PHE A 105 12.45 -6.44 -8.52
CA PHE A 105 12.57 -7.70 -9.25
C PHE A 105 11.62 -8.74 -8.66
N ASN A 106 11.10 -9.62 -9.52
CA ASN A 106 10.31 -10.76 -9.12
C ASN A 106 11.23 -11.90 -8.67
N ASP A 107 10.83 -12.61 -7.60
CA ASP A 107 11.62 -13.71 -7.04
C ASP A 107 11.69 -14.92 -7.98
N ASN A 108 10.66 -15.12 -8.81
CA ASN A 108 10.56 -16.28 -9.70
C ASN A 108 11.10 -16.03 -11.12
N ASP A 109 11.20 -14.76 -11.53
CA ASP A 109 11.59 -14.37 -12.89
C ASP A 109 12.43 -13.09 -12.85
N SER A 110 13.74 -13.24 -13.07
CA SER A 110 14.70 -12.13 -13.07
C SER A 110 14.46 -11.10 -14.17
N CYS A 111 13.77 -11.48 -15.24
CA CYS A 111 13.42 -10.57 -16.33
C CYS A 111 12.13 -9.81 -16.03
N LYS A 112 11.34 -10.20 -15.03
CA LYS A 112 10.10 -9.54 -14.67
C LYS A 112 10.30 -8.57 -13.50
N ILE A 113 9.90 -7.33 -13.70
CA ILE A 113 9.93 -6.29 -12.67
C ILE A 113 8.54 -5.76 -12.37
N THR A 114 8.35 -5.31 -11.14
CA THR A 114 7.21 -4.51 -10.72
C THR A 114 7.68 -3.08 -10.51
N VAL A 115 7.04 -2.14 -11.21
CA VAL A 115 7.30 -0.71 -11.08
C VAL A 115 6.13 -0.07 -10.32
N GLN A 116 6.42 0.62 -9.23
CA GLN A 116 5.43 1.37 -8.47
C GLN A 116 5.82 2.85 -8.49
N LEU A 117 4.95 3.70 -9.02
CA LEU A 117 5.15 5.13 -9.13
C LEU A 117 4.14 5.87 -8.26
N LYS A 118 4.61 6.84 -7.47
CA LYS A 118 3.77 7.75 -6.71
C LYS A 118 3.66 9.08 -7.44
N LEU A 119 2.49 9.31 -8.02
CA LEU A 119 2.14 10.53 -8.73
C LEU A 119 1.13 11.30 -7.88
N GLY A 120 1.63 12.19 -7.02
CA GLY A 120 0.81 12.91 -6.04
C GLY A 120 0.08 11.93 -5.11
N ASN A 121 -1.25 11.94 -5.16
CA ASN A 121 -2.11 11.07 -4.35
C ASN A 121 -2.38 9.70 -4.98
N LYS A 122 -1.96 9.47 -6.24
CA LYS A 122 -2.19 8.22 -6.94
C LYS A 122 -0.94 7.35 -6.92
N LEU A 123 -1.12 6.07 -6.62
CA LEU A 123 -0.08 5.06 -6.72
C LEU A 123 -0.39 4.18 -7.94
N ILE A 124 0.50 4.19 -8.93
CA ILE A 124 0.40 3.36 -10.14
C ILE A 124 1.35 2.19 -9.98
N LYS A 125 0.86 0.96 -10.17
CA LYS A 125 1.69 -0.25 -10.22
C LYS A 125 1.59 -0.88 -11.60
N THR A 126 2.73 -1.19 -12.21
CA THR A 126 2.83 -1.92 -13.48
C THR A 126 3.77 -3.11 -13.33
N GLU A 127 3.47 -4.19 -14.04
CA GLU A 127 4.40 -5.29 -14.26
C GLU A 127 5.04 -5.08 -15.63
N GLU A 128 6.37 -5.17 -15.71
CA GLU A 128 7.12 -4.98 -16.95
C GLU A 128 8.13 -6.11 -17.13
N ILE A 129 8.38 -6.50 -18.38
CA ILE A 129 9.41 -7.48 -18.76
C ILE A 129 10.61 -6.72 -19.32
N LEU A 130 11.77 -7.03 -18.77
CA LEU A 130 13.06 -6.51 -19.19
C LEU A 130 13.66 -7.41 -20.27
N CYS A 131 14.04 -6.78 -21.38
CA CYS A 131 14.76 -7.41 -22.48
C CYS A 131 16.08 -6.67 -22.68
N PHE A 132 17.19 -7.35 -22.44
CA PHE A 132 18.52 -6.80 -22.70
C PHE A 132 19.02 -7.27 -24.07
N ASP A 133 19.25 -6.32 -24.97
CA ASP A 133 19.87 -6.60 -26.26
C ASP A 133 21.39 -6.49 -26.11
N GLN A 134 22.08 -7.64 -26.20
CA GLN A 134 23.54 -7.72 -26.06
C GLN A 134 24.28 -7.01 -27.20
N LEU A 135 23.72 -6.96 -28.40
CA LEU A 135 24.37 -6.37 -29.57
C LEU A 135 24.35 -4.85 -29.49
N THR A 136 23.21 -4.28 -29.07
CA THR A 136 23.07 -2.82 -28.92
C THR A 136 23.43 -2.34 -27.51
N SER A 137 23.62 -3.26 -26.56
CA SER A 137 23.77 -2.96 -25.13
C SER A 137 22.63 -2.11 -24.56
N VAL A 138 21.42 -2.26 -25.12
CA VAL A 138 20.22 -1.51 -24.71
C VAL A 138 19.30 -2.40 -23.88
N LEU A 139 18.95 -1.92 -22.69
CA LEU A 139 17.90 -2.50 -21.85
C LEU A 139 16.55 -1.91 -22.23
N LYS A 140 15.62 -2.73 -22.71
CA LYS A 140 14.24 -2.37 -23.01
C LYS A 140 13.30 -2.89 -21.91
N SER A 141 12.23 -2.16 -21.66
CA SER A 141 11.17 -2.55 -20.73
C SER A 141 9.83 -2.49 -21.45
N GLU A 142 9.09 -3.59 -21.45
CA GLU A 142 7.76 -3.69 -22.05
C GLU A 142 6.71 -3.97 -20.97
N LYS A 143 5.63 -3.18 -20.96
CA LYS A 143 4.55 -3.38 -20.00
C LYS A 143 3.80 -4.66 -20.30
N VAL A 144 3.65 -5.51 -19.30
CA VAL A 144 2.79 -6.69 -19.38
C VAL A 144 1.36 -6.20 -19.35
N ILE A 145 0.75 -6.09 -20.53
CA ILE A 145 -0.70 -5.99 -20.64
C ILE A 145 -1.19 -7.40 -20.30
N LYS A 146 -1.64 -7.61 -19.06
CA LYS A 146 -2.47 -8.78 -18.78
C LYS A 146 -3.69 -8.59 -19.66
N GLU A 147 -3.82 -9.39 -20.71
CA GLU A 147 -5.11 -9.58 -21.34
C GLU A 147 -6.06 -9.88 -20.19
N ILE A 148 -7.04 -8.99 -20.00
CA ILE A 148 -8.14 -9.26 -19.10
C ILE A 148 -8.83 -10.45 -19.74
N ALA A 149 -8.38 -11.66 -19.39
CA ALA A 149 -9.29 -12.78 -19.32
C ALA A 149 -10.47 -12.21 -18.55
N LYS A 150 -11.62 -12.12 -19.21
CA LYS A 150 -12.87 -11.80 -18.57
C LYS A 150 -13.02 -12.84 -17.47
N GLU A 151 -12.48 -12.55 -16.28
CA GLU A 151 -13.00 -13.10 -15.05
C GLU A 151 -14.46 -12.73 -15.14
N GLU A 152 -15.29 -13.74 -15.38
CA GLU A 152 -16.73 -13.66 -15.22
C GLU A 152 -16.95 -12.85 -13.95
N GLU A 153 -17.76 -11.78 -14.06
CA GLU A 153 -18.09 -10.93 -12.93
C GLU A 153 -18.33 -11.83 -11.72
N PRO A 154 -17.62 -11.63 -10.58
CA PRO A 154 -17.91 -12.41 -9.40
C PRO A 154 -19.40 -12.21 -9.13
N VAL A 155 -20.16 -13.32 -9.18
CA VAL A 155 -21.60 -13.34 -8.93
C VAL A 155 -21.85 -12.43 -7.74
N LYS A 156 -22.59 -11.34 -7.95
CA LYS A 156 -22.89 -10.38 -6.89
C LYS A 156 -23.36 -11.20 -5.69
N PRO A 157 -22.66 -11.17 -4.55
CA PRO A 157 -23.09 -11.91 -3.39
C PRO A 157 -24.48 -11.40 -3.02
N THR A 158 -25.47 -12.31 -2.99
CA THR A 158 -26.80 -11.95 -2.52
C THR A 158 -26.69 -11.52 -1.05
N PRO A 159 -27.52 -10.57 -0.59
CA PRO A 159 -27.50 -10.09 0.79
C PRO A 159 -27.50 -11.22 1.84
N ASP A 160 -28.17 -12.34 1.53
CA ASP A 160 -28.20 -13.55 2.35
C ASP A 160 -26.84 -14.19 2.62
N SER A 161 -25.90 -14.07 1.68
CA SER A 161 -24.56 -14.65 1.79
C SER A 161 -23.59 -13.79 2.61
N LEU A 162 -23.95 -12.52 2.87
CA LEU A 162 -23.11 -11.55 3.57
C LEU A 162 -23.52 -11.36 5.04
N SER A 163 -24.71 -11.81 5.43
CA SER A 163 -25.19 -11.64 6.80
C SER A 163 -24.89 -12.84 7.68
N THR A 164 -24.24 -12.59 8.83
CA THR A 164 -24.10 -13.60 9.91
C THR A 164 -25.41 -13.82 10.68
N PHE A 165 -26.43 -13.01 10.40
CA PHE A 165 -27.75 -13.04 11.03
C PHE A 165 -28.82 -13.33 9.98
N LYS A 166 -29.67 -14.32 10.22
CA LYS A 166 -30.80 -14.61 9.33
C LYS A 166 -31.86 -13.52 9.49
N ILE A 167 -31.92 -12.59 8.53
CA ILE A 167 -32.88 -11.45 8.53
C ILE A 167 -34.25 -11.92 8.04
N GLU A 168 -34.30 -12.91 7.14
CA GLU A 168 -35.55 -13.46 6.63
C GLU A 168 -36.25 -14.37 7.64
N VAL A 169 -37.52 -14.08 7.90
CA VAL A 169 -38.38 -14.90 8.77
C VAL A 169 -39.14 -15.90 7.91
N ASP A 170 -38.86 -17.20 8.11
CA ASP A 170 -39.57 -18.25 7.37
C ASP A 170 -41.08 -18.22 7.69
N GLN A 171 -41.92 -18.58 6.72
CA GLN A 171 -43.38 -18.61 6.89
C GLN A 171 -43.82 -19.45 8.10
N THR A 172 -43.08 -20.52 8.41
CA THR A 172 -43.29 -21.39 9.57
C THR A 172 -43.08 -20.63 10.89
N GLN A 173 -42.00 -19.86 11.00
CA GLN A 173 -41.70 -19.05 12.19
C GLN A 173 -42.73 -17.93 12.38
N LYS A 174 -43.22 -17.36 11.27
CA LYS A 174 -44.29 -16.37 11.29
C LYS A 174 -45.59 -16.96 11.85
N LEU A 175 -45.96 -18.18 11.46
CA LEU A 175 -47.13 -18.89 11.98
C LEU A 175 -46.98 -19.25 13.46
N GLU A 176 -45.78 -19.62 13.90
CA GLU A 176 -45.51 -19.90 15.32
C GLU A 176 -45.59 -18.64 16.19
N LYS A 177 -45.06 -17.50 15.70
CA LYS A 177 -45.20 -16.19 16.35
C LYS A 177 -46.67 -15.81 16.54
N TYR A 178 -47.53 -16.02 15.55
CA TYR A 178 -48.97 -15.74 15.67
C TYR A 178 -49.70 -16.69 16.64
N LYS A 179 -49.22 -17.93 16.80
CA LYS A 179 -49.79 -18.90 17.74
C LYS A 179 -49.31 -18.70 19.17
N LEU A 180 -48.21 -17.99 19.38
CA LEU A 180 -47.62 -17.73 20.69
C LEU A 180 -48.51 -16.77 21.50
N LYS A 181 -49.31 -17.33 22.42
CA LYS A 181 -50.05 -16.54 23.41
C LYS A 181 -49.14 -16.17 24.57
N LEU A 182 -48.90 -14.87 24.76
CA LEU A 182 -48.10 -14.38 25.88
C LEU A 182 -48.89 -14.53 27.20
N PRO A 183 -48.22 -14.86 28.34
CA PRO A 183 -48.88 -15.12 29.63
C PRO A 183 -49.78 -13.98 30.15
N TYR A 184 -49.56 -12.75 29.69
CA TYR A 184 -50.28 -11.56 30.12
C TYR A 184 -51.51 -11.25 29.24
N MET A 185 -51.59 -11.82 28.03
CA MET A 185 -52.71 -11.58 27.11
C MET A 185 -54.04 -12.18 27.59
N SER A 186 -54.01 -13.23 28.40
CA SER A 186 -55.20 -13.83 29.01
C SER A 186 -55.88 -12.94 30.05
N LYS A 187 -55.16 -11.95 30.62
CA LYS A 187 -55.67 -11.06 31.67
C LYS A 187 -56.27 -9.75 31.13
N ILE A 188 -56.13 -9.46 29.84
CA ILE A 188 -56.59 -8.20 29.23
C ILE A 188 -58.13 -8.09 29.23
N ASN A 189 -58.84 -9.23 29.23
CA ASN A 189 -60.30 -9.26 29.19
C ASN A 189 -60.99 -9.39 30.56
N GLU A 190 -60.24 -9.51 31.66
CA GLU A 190 -60.80 -9.73 33.01
C GLU A 190 -60.62 -8.53 33.98
N GLY A 191 -60.12 -7.39 33.53
CA GLY A 191 -59.95 -6.20 34.36
C GLY A 191 -60.35 -4.90 33.67
N GLN A 192 -61.20 -4.11 34.31
CA GLN A 192 -61.67 -2.78 33.86
C GLN A 192 -60.59 -1.68 33.92
N SER A 193 -59.35 -1.96 33.53
CA SER A 193 -58.30 -0.93 33.42
C SER A 193 -57.96 -0.68 31.96
N LYS A 194 -58.80 0.15 31.31
CA LYS A 194 -58.43 0.80 30.05
C LYS A 194 -57.38 1.87 30.38
N VAL A 195 -56.13 1.62 30.03
CA VAL A 195 -55.09 2.65 30.03
C VAL A 195 -55.40 3.57 28.86
N TYR A 196 -55.90 4.78 29.15
CA TYR A 196 -56.04 5.84 28.16
C TYR A 196 -54.68 6.53 28.04
N TYR A 197 -54.11 6.49 26.85
CA TYR A 197 -52.97 7.33 26.47
C TYR A 197 -53.53 8.55 25.76
N GLU A 198 -53.27 9.74 26.29
CA GLU A 198 -53.43 11.01 25.56
C GLU A 198 -52.04 11.36 25.02
N PRO A 199 -51.84 11.41 23.69
CA PRO A 199 -50.57 11.84 23.11
C PRO A 199 -50.33 13.30 23.48
N ASP A 200 -49.20 13.59 24.11
CA ASP A 200 -48.78 14.96 24.39
C ASP A 200 -48.24 15.58 23.09
N ALA A 201 -48.48 16.87 22.85
CA ALA A 201 -48.18 17.54 21.56
C ALA A 201 -46.68 17.70 21.25
N VAL A 202 -45.81 17.07 22.03
CA VAL A 202 -44.34 17.04 21.91
C VAL A 202 -43.84 15.60 21.70
N ASP A 203 -44.74 14.62 21.66
CA ASP A 203 -44.46 13.31 21.09
C ASP A 203 -44.56 13.45 19.56
N ASP A 204 -43.64 14.26 19.02
CA ASP A 204 -43.36 14.33 17.60
C ASP A 204 -43.02 12.91 17.19
N TRP A 205 -43.99 12.24 16.58
CA TRP A 205 -43.74 11.15 15.66
C TRP A 205 -42.63 11.63 14.73
N ASP A 206 -41.42 11.15 14.96
CA ASP A 206 -40.31 11.27 14.03
C ASP A 206 -40.69 10.38 12.83
N ASP A 207 -41.53 10.93 11.96
CA ASP A 207 -42.07 10.30 10.74
C ASP A 207 -40.99 10.17 9.65
N GLU A 208 -39.75 10.58 9.91
CA GLU A 208 -38.60 10.16 9.11
C GLU A 208 -38.21 8.75 9.53
N ASP A 209 -38.85 7.76 8.91
CA ASP A 209 -38.40 6.37 8.96
C ASP A 209 -36.96 6.32 8.42
N PRO A 210 -35.94 6.09 9.27
CA PRO A 210 -34.54 6.12 8.83
C PRO A 210 -34.20 4.96 7.87
N ASP A 211 -35.16 4.07 7.63
CA ASP A 211 -35.07 2.98 6.67
C ASP A 211 -35.56 3.36 5.25
N ASP A 212 -36.16 4.54 5.03
CA ASP A 212 -36.66 4.97 3.69
C ASP A 212 -35.51 5.28 2.69
N ASP A 213 -34.28 5.44 3.17
CA ASP A 213 -33.07 5.59 2.34
C ASP A 213 -32.37 4.25 2.04
N LEU A 214 -32.91 3.11 2.51
CA LEU A 214 -32.33 1.77 2.36
C LEU A 214 -32.91 0.98 1.18
N ASP A 215 -33.00 1.59 0.01
CA ASP A 215 -33.19 0.84 -1.25
C ASP A 215 -31.81 0.42 -1.83
N ILE A 216 -31.46 -0.86 -1.64
CA ILE A 216 -30.34 -1.56 -2.29
C ILE A 216 -30.86 -2.42 -3.44
#